data_AF-A0A951Z735-F1
#
_entry.id   AF-A0A951Z735-F1
#
_cell.length_a   1.000
_cell.length_b   1.000
_cell.length_c   1.000
_cell.angle_alpha   90.00
_cell.angle_beta   90.00
_cell.angle_gamma   90.00
#
_symmetry.space_group_name_H-M   'P 1'
#
loop_
_entity.id
_entity.type
_entity.pdbx_description
1 polymer ?
#
loop_
_entity_poly.entity_id
_entity_poly.type
_entity_poly.pdbx_seq_one_letter_code
_entity_poly.pdbx_strand_id
1 'polypeptide(L)'
;MNPASTIPDSFRRTILGVHGEAGEAWLQGLPDLLDRCAERYGLEWEALFPRHWYNFLAPARMPDGRRCVLKCGVPGRGIRAEIALLNAYAGRPCVRLLASDPAIGVALLERIEPGTTLVDLASDEDDLRGVQAASDLMVRLRMPPDTVPWIETVGEWLEVFDRIATRQPFSA
;
A
#
# COMPACT_ATOMS: atom_id res chain seq x y z
N MET A 1 -12.12 7.57 -16.52
CA MET A 1 -11.16 6.68 -17.20
C MET A 1 -10.63 5.69 -16.15
N ASN A 2 -10.55 4.40 -16.47
CA ASN A 2 -10.05 3.40 -15.52
C ASN A 2 -8.55 3.63 -15.26
N PRO A 3 -8.08 3.75 -14.00
CA PRO A 3 -6.69 4.07 -13.69
C PRO A 3 -5.68 3.02 -14.17
N ALA A 4 -6.11 1.78 -14.42
CA ALA A 4 -5.24 0.72 -14.91
C ALA A 4 -4.75 0.95 -16.35
N SER A 5 -5.35 1.87 -17.12
CA SER A 5 -4.89 2.16 -18.49
C SER A 5 -3.53 2.85 -18.56
N THR A 6 -3.03 3.40 -17.45
CA THR A 6 -1.76 4.14 -17.38
C THR A 6 -0.79 3.54 -16.37
N ILE A 7 -0.78 2.21 -16.24
CA ILE A 7 0.17 1.52 -15.35
C ILE A 7 1.61 1.70 -15.88
N PRO A 8 2.54 2.27 -15.09
CA PRO A 8 3.94 2.37 -15.51
C PRO A 8 4.61 1.01 -15.65
N ASP A 9 5.46 0.83 -16.65
CA ASP A 9 6.24 -0.40 -16.84
C ASP A 9 7.11 -0.75 -15.64
N SER A 10 7.62 0.25 -14.92
CA SER A 10 8.38 0.03 -13.68
C SER A 10 7.54 -0.69 -12.63
N PHE A 11 6.28 -0.29 -12.44
CA PHE A 11 5.36 -0.96 -11.52
C PHE A 11 5.07 -2.39 -11.98
N ARG A 12 4.81 -2.60 -13.28
CA ARG A 12 4.62 -3.94 -13.85
C ARG A 12 5.81 -4.85 -13.55
N ARG A 13 7.05 -4.39 -13.80
CA ARG A 13 8.27 -5.15 -13.52
C ARG A 13 8.41 -5.48 -12.04
N THR A 14 8.11 -4.54 -11.14
CA THR A 14 8.13 -4.78 -9.70
C THR A 14 7.15 -5.88 -9.30
N ILE A 15 5.90 -5.80 -9.76
CA ILE A 15 4.88 -6.81 -9.43
C ILE A 15 5.27 -8.20 -9.96
N LEU A 16 5.77 -8.29 -11.19
CA LEU A 16 6.24 -9.56 -11.75
C LEU A 16 7.47 -10.11 -11.01
N GLY A 17 8.43 -9.26 -10.67
CA GLY A 17 9.63 -9.66 -9.94
C GLY A 17 9.33 -10.19 -8.54
N VAL A 18 8.38 -9.57 -7.83
CA VAL A 18 8.02 -9.94 -6.46
C VAL A 18 7.06 -11.14 -6.43
N HIS A 19 6.06 -11.17 -7.33
CA HIS A 19 4.94 -12.12 -7.24
C HIS A 19 4.91 -13.17 -8.36
N GLY A 20 5.77 -13.10 -9.38
CA GLY A 20 5.82 -14.06 -10.48
C GLY A 20 4.49 -14.20 -11.21
N GLU A 21 4.07 -15.44 -11.46
CA GLU A 21 2.81 -15.77 -12.16
C GLU A 21 1.57 -15.18 -11.46
N ALA A 22 1.56 -15.17 -10.12
CA ALA A 22 0.46 -14.56 -9.36
C ALA A 22 0.37 -13.05 -9.60
N GLY A 23 1.53 -12.39 -9.79
CA GLY A 23 1.61 -10.99 -10.16
C GLY A 23 1.09 -10.71 -11.56
N GLU A 24 1.42 -11.56 -12.53
CA GLU A 24 0.92 -11.45 -13.91
C GLU A 24 -0.61 -11.60 -13.96
N ALA A 25 -1.15 -12.65 -13.34
CA ALA A 25 -2.60 -12.85 -13.26
C ALA A 25 -3.31 -11.68 -12.57
N TRP A 26 -2.71 -11.14 -11.51
CA TRP A 26 -3.26 -9.97 -10.81
C TRP A 26 -3.23 -8.71 -11.68
N LEU A 27 -2.14 -8.45 -12.41
CA LEU A 27 -2.04 -7.30 -13.33
C LEU A 27 -3.09 -7.37 -14.45
N GLN A 28 -3.38 -8.57 -14.96
CA GLN A 28 -4.42 -8.79 -15.97
C GLN A 28 -5.83 -8.52 -15.42
N GLY A 29 -6.09 -8.90 -14.16
CA GLY A 29 -7.38 -8.69 -13.49
C GLY A 29 -7.54 -7.32 -12.81
N LEU A 30 -6.48 -6.49 -12.77
CA LEU A 30 -6.50 -5.20 -12.09
C LEU A 30 -7.53 -4.21 -12.67
N PRO A 31 -7.70 -4.04 -14.00
CA PRO A 31 -8.74 -3.17 -14.55
C PRO A 31 -10.14 -3.52 -14.02
N ASP A 32 -10.53 -4.79 -14.10
CA ASP A 32 -11.83 -5.26 -13.62
C ASP A 32 -11.98 -5.10 -12.10
N LEU A 33 -10.90 -5.30 -11.34
CA LEU A 33 -10.91 -5.06 -9.90
C LEU A 33 -11.21 -3.59 -9.57
N LEU A 34 -10.59 -2.66 -10.29
CA LEU A 34 -10.84 -1.24 -10.12
C LEU A 34 -12.29 -0.89 -10.49
N ASP A 35 -12.80 -1.38 -11.62
CA ASP A 35 -14.18 -1.09 -12.04
C ASP A 35 -15.21 -1.60 -11.01
N ARG A 36 -15.03 -2.83 -10.49
CA ARG A 36 -15.87 -3.35 -9.40
C ARG A 36 -15.76 -2.50 -8.13
N CYS A 37 -14.59 -1.98 -7.80
CA CYS A 37 -14.41 -1.11 -6.64
C CYS A 37 -15.05 0.27 -6.85
N ALA A 38 -14.96 0.84 -8.06
CA ALA A 38 -15.63 2.08 -8.40
C ALA A 38 -17.14 1.94 -8.26
N GLU A 39 -17.72 0.84 -8.78
CA GLU A 39 -19.14 0.55 -8.64
C GLU A 39 -19.53 0.33 -7.17
N ARG A 40 -18.81 -0.53 -6.45
CA ARG A 40 -19.12 -0.91 -5.06
C ARG A 40 -19.06 0.28 -4.09
N TYR A 41 -18.12 1.19 -4.27
CA TYR A 41 -17.89 2.31 -3.34
C TYR A 41 -18.30 3.68 -3.91
N GLY A 42 -18.81 3.72 -5.14
CA GLY A 42 -19.18 4.96 -5.83
C GLY A 42 -18.00 5.89 -6.10
N LEU A 43 -16.86 5.33 -6.53
CA LEU A 43 -15.62 6.10 -6.68
C LEU A 43 -15.53 6.82 -8.03
N GLU A 44 -15.19 8.10 -7.97
CA GLU A 44 -14.75 8.87 -9.13
C GLU A 44 -13.23 9.01 -9.12
N TRP A 45 -12.57 8.42 -10.11
CA TRP A 45 -11.10 8.41 -10.18
C TRP A 45 -10.51 9.80 -10.36
N GLU A 46 -9.51 10.14 -9.54
CA GLU A 46 -8.68 11.33 -9.69
C GLU A 46 -7.35 10.95 -10.40
N ALA A 47 -6.53 11.96 -10.72
CA ALA A 47 -5.22 11.74 -11.33
C ALA A 47 -4.34 10.84 -10.44
N LEU A 48 -3.68 9.87 -11.05
CA LEU A 48 -2.75 8.97 -10.35
C LEU A 48 -1.62 9.75 -9.69
N PHE A 49 -1.13 9.19 -8.58
CA PHE A 49 0.12 9.67 -7.99
C PHE A 49 1.29 9.44 -8.97
N PRO A 50 2.31 10.32 -8.97
CA PRO A 50 3.44 10.21 -9.89
C PRO A 50 4.32 8.97 -9.67
N ARG A 51 4.18 8.29 -8.52
CA ARG A 51 5.00 7.13 -8.14
C ARG A 51 4.14 6.02 -7.55
N HIS A 52 4.39 4.80 -8.01
CA HIS A 52 3.88 3.55 -7.45
C HIS A 52 5.06 2.63 -7.17
N TRP A 53 4.99 1.88 -6.07
CA TRP A 53 6.08 1.01 -5.63
C TRP A 53 5.58 -0.44 -5.60
N TYR A 54 5.05 -0.89 -4.45
CA TYR A 54 4.68 -2.29 -4.24
C TYR A 54 3.18 -2.57 -4.31
N ASN A 55 2.36 -1.52 -4.34
CA ASN A 55 0.91 -1.61 -4.47
C ASN A 55 0.42 -0.56 -5.47
N PHE A 56 -0.71 -0.84 -6.11
CA PHE A 56 -1.38 0.11 -6.97
C PHE A 56 -2.21 1.06 -6.12
N LEU A 57 -2.00 2.37 -6.29
CA LEU A 57 -2.67 3.42 -5.53
C LEU A 57 -3.48 4.29 -6.50
N ALA A 58 -4.80 4.26 -6.39
CA ALA A 58 -5.72 5.03 -7.20
C ALA A 58 -6.44 6.09 -6.34
N PRO A 59 -6.06 7.37 -6.46
CA PRO A 59 -6.80 8.48 -5.87
C PRO A 59 -8.22 8.53 -6.41
N ALA A 60 -9.18 8.84 -5.55
CA ALA A 60 -10.58 8.96 -5.94
C ALA A 60 -11.35 9.91 -5.04
N ARG A 61 -12.56 10.26 -5.48
CA ARG A 61 -13.58 10.96 -4.71
C ARG A 61 -14.75 10.01 -4.43
N MET A 62 -15.25 10.04 -3.20
CA MET A 62 -16.44 9.31 -2.78
C MET A 62 -17.72 10.11 -3.10
N PRO A 63 -18.92 9.50 -3.06
CA PRO A 63 -20.18 10.19 -3.37
C PRO A 63 -20.49 11.37 -2.44
N ASP A 64 -19.97 11.34 -1.21
CA ASP A 64 -20.11 12.44 -0.24
C ASP A 64 -19.08 13.57 -0.44
N GLY A 65 -18.28 13.50 -1.50
CA GLY A 65 -17.27 14.49 -1.87
C GLY A 65 -15.92 14.32 -1.19
N ARG A 66 -15.78 13.41 -0.21
CA ARG A 66 -14.49 13.15 0.47
C ARG A 66 -13.49 12.53 -0.50
N ARG A 67 -12.22 12.90 -0.33
CA ARG A 67 -11.10 12.29 -1.07
C ARG A 67 -10.62 11.03 -0.37
N CYS A 68 -10.36 10.00 -1.15
CA CYS A 68 -9.87 8.71 -0.70
C CYS A 68 -8.77 8.18 -1.63
N VAL A 69 -8.08 7.14 -1.20
CA VAL A 69 -7.13 6.39 -2.01
C VAL A 69 -7.52 4.92 -1.95
N LEU A 70 -7.79 4.32 -3.11
CA LEU A 70 -7.93 2.88 -3.23
C LEU A 70 -6.53 2.27 -3.38
N LYS A 71 -6.14 1.45 -2.42
CA LYS A 71 -4.93 0.64 -2.46
C LYS A 71 -5.28 -0.79 -2.85
N CYS A 72 -4.65 -1.27 -3.92
CA CYS A 72 -4.76 -2.64 -4.40
C CYS A 72 -3.39 -3.30 -4.40
N GLY A 73 -3.29 -4.49 -3.85
CA GLY A 73 -2.07 -5.32 -3.88
C GLY A 73 -2.39 -6.75 -4.26
N VAL A 74 -1.37 -7.50 -4.69
CA VAL A 74 -1.52 -8.94 -4.93
C VAL A 74 -1.96 -9.61 -3.63
N PRO A 75 -3.07 -10.38 -3.62
CA PRO A 75 -3.58 -11.01 -2.40
C PRO A 75 -2.51 -11.88 -1.72
N GLY A 76 -2.22 -11.58 -0.46
CA GLY A 76 -1.11 -12.19 0.25
C GLY A 76 -1.07 -11.81 1.72
N ARG A 77 -0.12 -12.39 2.45
CA ARG A 77 0.06 -12.12 3.89
C ARG A 77 0.32 -10.63 4.15
N GLY A 78 1.18 -9.99 3.36
CA GLY A 78 1.54 -8.57 3.52
C GLY A 78 0.35 -7.62 3.54
N ILE A 79 -0.47 -7.62 2.47
CA ILE A 79 -1.64 -6.71 2.42
C ILE A 79 -2.71 -7.03 3.46
N ARG A 80 -2.87 -8.31 3.83
CA ARG A 80 -3.79 -8.71 4.91
C ARG A 80 -3.33 -8.19 6.27
N ALA A 81 -2.04 -8.33 6.58
CA ALA A 81 -1.44 -7.80 7.80
C ALA A 81 -1.56 -6.27 7.87
N GLU A 82 -1.31 -5.58 6.75
CA GLU A 82 -1.47 -4.13 6.68
C GLU A 82 -2.92 -3.69 6.94
N ILE A 83 -3.91 -4.34 6.33
CA ILE A 83 -5.32 -4.03 6.58
C ILE A 83 -5.68 -4.24 8.06
N ALA A 84 -5.21 -5.33 8.67
CA ALA A 84 -5.43 -5.61 10.08
C ALA A 84 -4.80 -4.52 10.99
N LEU A 85 -3.57 -4.08 10.68
CA LEU A 85 -2.89 -3.00 11.39
C LEU A 85 -3.63 -1.67 11.25
N LEU A 86 -4.03 -1.28 10.04
CA LEU A 86 -4.77 -0.05 9.80
C LEU A 86 -6.11 -0.05 10.55
N ASN A 87 -6.79 -1.19 10.61
CA ASN A 87 -8.01 -1.35 11.40
C ASN A 87 -7.74 -1.19 12.90
N ALA A 88 -6.66 -1.77 13.42
CA ALA A 88 -6.26 -1.65 14.82
C ALA A 88 -5.89 -0.21 15.22
N TYR A 89 -5.22 0.54 14.35
CA TYR A 89 -4.90 1.96 14.58
C TYR A 89 -6.14 2.87 14.52
N ALA A 90 -7.24 2.44 13.90
CA ALA A 90 -8.50 3.20 13.81
C ALA A 90 -8.34 4.67 13.35
N GLY A 91 -7.36 4.93 12.47
CA GLY A 91 -7.07 6.27 11.95
C GLY A 91 -6.15 7.14 12.83
N ARG A 92 -5.48 6.58 13.85
CA ARG A 92 -4.45 7.29 14.64
C ARG A 92 -3.33 6.34 15.10
N PRO A 93 -2.05 6.65 14.81
CA PRO A 93 -1.54 7.79 14.05
C PRO A 93 -1.60 7.59 12.52
N CYS A 94 -2.09 6.46 12.03
CA CYS A 94 -2.15 6.13 10.60
C CYS A 94 -3.43 6.63 9.92
N VAL A 95 -3.49 6.54 8.59
CA VAL A 95 -4.71 6.75 7.83
C VAL A 95 -5.85 5.85 8.31
N ARG A 96 -7.06 6.37 8.32
CA ARG A 96 -8.28 5.61 8.53
C ARG A 96 -8.55 4.68 7.36
N LEU A 97 -8.82 3.43 7.70
CA LEU A 97 -9.41 2.45 6.80
C LEU A 97 -10.92 2.73 6.68
N LEU A 98 -11.38 3.11 5.49
CA LEU A 98 -12.78 3.43 5.20
C LEU A 98 -13.58 2.16 4.83
N ALA A 99 -12.94 1.28 4.07
CA ALA A 99 -13.46 -0.04 3.71
C ALA A 99 -12.28 -0.95 3.33
N SER A 100 -12.48 -2.26 3.34
CA SER A 100 -11.47 -3.20 2.89
C SER A 100 -12.08 -4.51 2.42
N ASP A 101 -11.31 -5.23 1.61
CA ASP A 101 -11.58 -6.61 1.23
C ASP A 101 -10.23 -7.36 1.20
N PRO A 102 -9.81 -7.93 2.35
CA PRO A 102 -8.50 -8.58 2.48
C PRO A 102 -8.34 -9.84 1.61
N ALA A 103 -9.46 -10.45 1.18
CA ALA A 103 -9.44 -11.65 0.35
C ALA A 103 -8.93 -11.32 -1.07
N ILE A 104 -9.31 -10.14 -1.58
CA ILE A 104 -8.91 -9.66 -2.90
C ILE A 104 -7.83 -8.56 -2.86
N GLY A 105 -7.27 -8.27 -1.68
CA GLY A 105 -6.16 -7.33 -1.52
C GLY A 105 -6.55 -5.88 -1.75
N VAL A 106 -7.72 -5.45 -1.25
CA VAL A 106 -8.22 -4.08 -1.40
C VAL A 106 -8.34 -3.38 -0.04
N ALA A 107 -7.86 -2.13 0.01
CA ALA A 107 -8.07 -1.21 1.11
C ALA A 107 -8.46 0.17 0.58
N LEU A 108 -9.61 0.69 1.01
CA LEU A 108 -10.04 2.06 0.75
C LEU A 108 -9.63 2.93 1.94
N LEU A 109 -8.77 3.91 1.70
CA LEU A 109 -8.13 4.71 2.73
C LEU A 109 -8.60 6.16 2.65
N GLU A 110 -8.67 6.85 3.78
CA GLU A 110 -8.78 8.31 3.74
C GLU A 110 -7.53 8.90 3.07
N ARG A 111 -7.72 9.98 2.30
CA ARG A 111 -6.59 10.70 1.72
C ARG A 111 -6.06 11.69 2.75
N ILE A 112 -4.76 11.62 3.06
CA ILE A 112 -4.09 12.65 3.85
C ILE A 112 -3.86 13.87 2.98
N GLU A 113 -4.33 15.02 3.47
CA GLU A 113 -4.11 16.33 2.86
C GLU A 113 -3.48 17.27 3.92
N PRO A 114 -2.41 18.02 3.59
CA PRO A 114 -1.80 18.18 2.26
C PRO A 114 -0.93 16.98 1.82
N GLY A 115 -0.58 16.07 2.73
CA GLY A 115 0.18 14.86 2.39
C GLY A 115 1.68 15.09 2.15
N THR A 116 2.23 16.21 2.63
CA THR A 116 3.66 16.52 2.58
C THR A 116 4.48 15.37 3.17
N THR A 117 5.45 14.86 2.40
CA THR A 117 6.28 13.75 2.87
C THR A 117 7.38 14.26 3.81
N LEU A 118 7.93 13.37 4.64
CA LEU A 118 9.09 13.72 5.47
C LEU A 118 10.31 14.11 4.62
N VAL A 119 10.46 13.54 3.41
CA VAL A 119 11.54 13.89 2.48
C VAL A 119 11.38 15.32 2.00
N ASP A 120 10.17 15.71 1.58
CA ASP A 120 9.90 17.08 1.14
C ASP A 120 10.10 18.09 2.29
N LEU A 121 9.69 17.72 3.51
CA LEU A 121 9.86 18.55 4.71
C LEU A 121 11.33 18.74 5.09
N ALA A 122 12.17 17.71 4.92
CA ALA A 122 13.60 17.76 5.26
C ALA A 122 14.45 18.46 4.17
N SER A 123 13.94 18.60 2.95
CA SER A 123 14.59 19.38 1.90
C SER A 123 14.44 20.91 2.06
N ASP A 124 13.53 21.35 2.93
CA ASP A 124 13.50 22.74 3.42
C ASP A 124 14.61 22.94 4.48
N GLU A 125 14.99 24.18 4.82
CA GLU A 125 16.05 24.51 5.80
C GLU A 125 15.79 24.01 7.25
N ASP A 126 14.79 23.15 7.46
CA ASP A 126 14.21 22.77 8.74
C ASP A 126 14.24 21.24 8.99
N ASP A 127 15.42 20.64 8.78
CA ASP A 127 15.70 19.21 9.05
C ASP A 127 15.25 18.79 10.47
N LEU A 128 15.37 19.71 11.44
CA LEU A 128 14.93 19.49 12.82
C LEU A 128 13.43 19.19 12.94
N ARG A 129 12.56 19.86 12.16
CA ARG A 129 11.12 19.55 12.16
C ARG A 129 10.82 18.19 11.57
N GLY A 130 11.55 17.78 10.53
CA GLY A 130 11.45 16.44 9.95
C GLY A 130 11.79 15.36 10.98
N VAL A 131 12.94 15.52 11.66
CA VAL A 131 13.39 14.63 12.72
C VAL A 131 12.40 14.56 13.87
N GLN A 132 11.85 15.70 14.31
CA GLN A 132 10.88 15.74 15.39
C GLN A 132 9.57 15.04 15.01
N ALA A 133 9.03 15.31 13.81
CA ALA A 133 7.82 14.65 13.32
C ALA A 133 7.99 13.13 13.20
N ALA A 134 9.15 12.67 12.70
CA ALA A 134 9.48 11.24 12.63
C ALA A 134 9.56 10.60 14.02
N SER A 135 10.26 11.27 14.96
CA SER A 135 10.43 10.78 16.33
C SER A 135 9.09 10.66 17.08
N ASP A 136 8.24 11.68 16.97
CA ASP A 136 6.90 11.68 17.57
C ASP A 136 6.03 10.56 16.98
N LEU A 137 6.12 10.35 15.66
CA LEU A 137 5.38 9.28 14.99
C LEU A 137 5.85 7.89 15.47
N MET A 138 7.16 7.66 15.61
CA MET A 138 7.69 6.38 16.11
C MET A 138 7.18 6.05 17.52
N VAL A 139 7.01 7.04 18.39
CA VAL A 139 6.41 6.84 19.72
C VAL A 139 4.93 6.48 19.60
N ARG A 140 4.19 7.17 18.73
CA ARG A 140 2.74 6.96 18.54
C ARG A 140 2.39 5.68 17.79
N LEU A 141 3.30 5.15 16.98
CA LEU A 141 3.12 3.90 16.25
C LEU A 141 3.24 2.65 17.15
N ARG A 142 3.70 2.79 18.40
CA ARG A 142 3.82 1.66 19.32
C ARG A 142 2.46 0.99 19.53
N MET A 143 2.38 -0.29 19.20
CA MET A 143 1.26 -1.16 19.57
C MET A 143 1.76 -2.35 20.37
N PRO A 144 0.97 -2.84 21.34
CA PRO A 144 1.25 -4.13 21.96
C PRO A 144 1.40 -5.23 20.90
N PRO A 145 2.34 -6.18 21.08
CA PRO A 145 2.62 -7.22 20.08
C PRO A 145 1.39 -8.08 19.75
N ASP A 146 0.47 -8.26 20.70
CA ASP A 146 -0.72 -9.08 20.53
C ASP A 146 -1.92 -8.34 19.92
N THR A 147 -1.74 -7.07 19.51
CA THR A 147 -2.84 -6.23 18.98
C THR A 147 -3.34 -6.72 17.63
N VAL A 148 -2.47 -7.34 16.84
CA VAL A 148 -2.83 -7.96 15.57
C VAL A 148 -2.31 -9.39 15.54
N PRO A 149 -3.12 -10.38 15.16
CA PRO A 149 -2.78 -11.78 15.35
C PRO A 149 -1.67 -12.29 14.41
N TRP A 150 -1.30 -11.52 13.38
CA TRP A 150 -0.42 -11.98 12.30
C TRP A 150 0.44 -10.83 11.77
N ILE A 151 1.55 -10.53 12.44
CA ILE A 151 2.66 -9.78 11.83
C ILE A 151 3.70 -10.81 11.43
N GLU A 152 4.05 -10.82 10.14
CA GLU A 152 5.15 -11.64 9.63
C GLU A 152 6.42 -11.28 10.40
N THR A 153 7.06 -12.29 10.98
CA THR A 153 8.33 -12.09 11.67
C THR A 153 9.42 -11.77 10.66
N VAL A 154 10.49 -11.13 11.12
CA VAL A 154 11.69 -10.93 10.28
C VAL A 154 12.22 -12.28 9.76
N GLY A 155 12.12 -13.35 10.56
CA GLY A 155 12.52 -14.69 10.13
C GLY A 155 11.73 -15.19 8.92
N GLU A 156 10.40 -15.13 8.98
CA GLU A 156 9.51 -15.49 7.85
C GLU A 156 9.79 -14.61 6.62
N TRP A 157 10.04 -13.31 6.83
CA TRP A 157 10.39 -12.40 5.73
C TRP A 157 11.71 -12.81 5.06
N LEU A 158 12.70 -13.24 5.84
CA LEU A 158 14.01 -13.66 5.34
C LEU A 158 13.96 -14.97 4.53
N GLU A 159 12.92 -15.80 4.67
CA GLU A 159 12.72 -16.99 3.81
C GLU A 159 12.64 -16.64 2.31
N VAL A 160 12.36 -15.37 1.97
CA VAL A 160 12.47 -14.88 0.59
C VAL A 160 13.88 -15.03 0.03
N PHE A 161 14.92 -14.85 0.86
CA PHE A 161 16.31 -14.98 0.42
C PHE A 161 16.67 -16.43 0.11
N ASP A 162 16.10 -17.40 0.83
CA ASP A 162 16.27 -18.83 0.53
C ASP A 162 15.67 -19.19 -0.84
N ARG A 163 14.52 -18.59 -1.18
CA ARG A 163 13.89 -18.73 -2.51
C ARG A 163 14.68 -18.05 -3.63
N ILE A 164 15.37 -16.94 -3.33
CA ILE A 164 16.22 -16.25 -4.30
C ILE A 164 17.50 -17.07 -4.54
N ALA A 165 18.14 -17.55 -3.47
CA ALA A 165 19.35 -18.37 -3.53
C ALA A 165 19.14 -19.68 -4.32
N THR A 166 17.93 -20.23 -4.30
CA THR A 166 17.56 -21.43 -5.08
C THR A 166 17.24 -21.15 -6.55
N ARG A 167 16.85 -19.92 -6.91
CA ARG A 167 16.56 -19.50 -8.30
C ARG A 167 17.78 -18.97 -9.06
N GLN A 168 18.74 -18.40 -8.34
CA GLN A 168 20.04 -18.02 -8.88
C GLN A 168 21.10 -18.48 -7.88
N PRO A 169 21.70 -19.67 -8.04
CA PRO A 169 22.85 -20.02 -7.24
C PRO A 169 23.92 -18.96 -7.46
N PHE A 170 24.43 -18.38 -6.37
CA PHE A 170 25.59 -17.51 -6.45
C PHE A 170 26.70 -18.27 -7.17
N SER A 171 27.05 -17.86 -8.39
CA SER A 171 28.23 -18.38 -9.06
C SER A 171 29.45 -17.98 -8.22
N ALA A 172 30.16 -18.99 -7.72
CA ALA A 172 31.45 -18.84 -7.04
C ALA A 172 32.55 -18.41 -8.01
#